data_AF-W9L243-F1
#
_entry.id   AF-W9L243-F1
#
_cell.length_a   1.000
_cell.length_b   1.000
_cell.length_c   1.000
_cell.angle_alpha   90.00
_cell.angle_beta   90.00
_cell.angle_gamma   90.00
#
_symmetry.space_group_name_H-M   'P 1'
#
loop_
_entity.id
_entity.type
_entity.pdbx_description
1 polymer ?
#
loop_
_entity_poly.entity_id
_entity_poly.type
_entity_poly.pdbx_seq_one_letter_code
_entity_poly.pdbx_strand_id
1 'polypeptide(L)'
;MPRKLVTVRHVSAITAIPRADRIAAATVGGWTCVVPVNVFEVGDRAVYFEIDSLLPATDPRFAPLAPKIIGPDGPTSAPDIRVQTIQIRGVLSQGLLLPLADFPEIVAQLDGIPSDKLRDVGFEDILNVGKFEKPAMPLQHTSTSDAPLPEYPDFIPRTNQERVQNLTDVFAEHGTEMFEESTKMDGSSMTVFYLNDANPLASTVPSETRHNGVAVCSRNRILVENHPRSPPLFYATARALNLHETLPKIGRNIALQGELCGSSIQSNFEGFAKGTHCFFLFAVYDIDGQRYLPPREVYETWAPLLGVKHVPVHGYRPLNEMGSQVTDLVNRAEGRGINGRKREGIVFKREDGQFSFKAISNSYLLTHGE
;
A
#
# COMPACT_ATOMS: atom_id res chain seq x y z
N MET A 1 -5.29 -2.74 -9.19
CA MET A 1 -4.34 -3.79 -9.61
C MET A 1 -3.45 -4.17 -8.43
N PRO A 2 -3.02 -5.44 -8.31
CA PRO A 2 -1.97 -5.81 -7.36
C PRO A 2 -0.68 -5.04 -7.67
N ARG A 3 0.10 -4.74 -6.63
CA ARG A 3 1.39 -4.04 -6.76
C ARG A 3 2.38 -4.98 -7.44
N LYS A 4 3.06 -4.50 -8.48
CA LYS A 4 4.15 -5.22 -9.16
C LYS A 4 5.45 -4.98 -8.40
N LEU A 5 6.03 -6.04 -7.85
CA LEU A 5 7.24 -5.92 -7.03
C LEU A 5 8.50 -5.95 -7.88
N VAL A 6 8.48 -6.69 -8.98
CA VAL A 6 9.61 -6.84 -9.89
C VAL A 6 9.18 -6.40 -11.28
N THR A 7 9.85 -5.39 -11.83
CA THR A 7 9.53 -4.83 -13.15
C THR A 7 10.80 -4.53 -13.93
N VAL A 8 10.73 -4.54 -15.26
CA VAL A 8 11.82 -4.05 -16.10
C VAL A 8 11.65 -2.55 -16.31
N ARG A 9 12.70 -1.77 -16.02
CA ARG A 9 12.68 -0.31 -16.10
C ARG A 9 13.90 0.23 -16.84
N HIS A 10 13.76 1.44 -17.37
CA HIS A 10 14.85 2.19 -17.95
C HIS A 10 15.56 3.04 -16.89
N VAL A 11 16.89 3.06 -16.97
CA VAL A 11 17.73 4.00 -16.23
C VAL A 11 17.62 5.38 -16.90
N SER A 12 16.99 6.34 -16.22
CA SER A 12 16.77 7.69 -16.77
C SER A 12 17.90 8.67 -16.43
N ALA A 13 18.65 8.41 -15.36
CA ALA A 13 19.80 9.22 -14.98
C ALA A 13 20.80 8.39 -14.16
N ILE A 14 22.09 8.72 -14.30
CA ILE A 14 23.17 8.27 -13.41
C ILE A 14 23.85 9.52 -12.86
N THR A 15 23.86 9.67 -11.53
CA THR A 15 24.47 10.81 -10.84
C THR A 15 25.59 10.33 -9.93
N ALA A 16 26.78 10.92 -10.06
CA ALA A 16 27.90 10.63 -9.18
C ALA A 16 27.57 11.01 -7.73
N ILE A 17 27.94 10.16 -6.77
CA ILE A 17 27.74 10.43 -5.34
C ILE A 17 28.99 11.14 -4.80
N PRO A 18 28.87 12.36 -4.24
CA PRO A 18 30.03 13.09 -3.73
C PRO A 18 30.83 12.27 -2.71
N ARG A 19 32.14 12.16 -2.94
CA ARG A 19 33.08 11.39 -2.09
C ARG A 19 32.80 9.88 -2.06
N ALA A 20 32.19 9.32 -3.10
CA ALA A 20 32.07 7.88 -3.30
C ALA A 20 32.51 7.52 -4.73
N ASP A 21 33.59 6.75 -4.84
CA ASP A 21 34.26 6.36 -6.09
C ASP A 21 33.73 5.03 -6.66
N ARG A 22 33.08 4.21 -5.82
CA ARG A 22 32.61 2.86 -6.18
C ARG A 22 31.11 2.78 -6.46
N ILE A 23 30.36 3.84 -6.16
CA ILE A 23 28.89 3.85 -6.27
C ILE A 23 28.39 5.13 -6.92
N ALA A 24 27.25 5.03 -7.61
CA ALA A 24 26.50 6.12 -8.21
C ALA A 24 25.01 5.99 -7.84
N ALA A 25 24.25 7.06 -8.04
CA ALA A 25 22.80 7.07 -7.89
C ALA A 25 22.15 6.91 -9.27
N ALA A 26 21.42 5.81 -9.48
CA ALA A 26 20.63 5.57 -10.67
C ALA A 26 19.17 5.97 -10.43
N THR A 27 18.57 6.68 -11.38
CA THR A 27 17.14 7.01 -11.37
C THR A 27 16.38 6.05 -12.27
N VAL A 28 15.31 5.43 -11.75
CA VAL A 28 14.42 4.53 -12.48
C VAL A 28 12.96 4.88 -12.19
N GLY A 29 12.27 5.44 -13.19
CA GLY A 29 10.99 6.12 -12.96
C GLY A 29 11.16 7.28 -11.96
N GLY A 30 10.34 7.30 -10.92
CA GLY A 30 10.47 8.24 -9.79
C GLY A 30 11.34 7.75 -8.63
N TRP A 31 12.05 6.63 -8.78
CA TRP A 31 12.88 6.03 -7.73
C TRP A 31 14.36 6.34 -7.92
N THR A 32 15.10 6.32 -6.81
CA THR A 32 16.57 6.41 -6.81
C THR A 32 17.15 5.16 -6.16
N CYS A 33 18.08 4.49 -6.86
CA CYS A 33 18.81 3.32 -6.38
C CYS A 33 20.31 3.62 -6.36
N VAL A 34 20.99 3.28 -5.27
CA VAL A 34 22.45 3.33 -5.23
C VAL A 34 22.99 2.04 -5.86
N VAL A 35 23.78 2.20 -6.92
CA VAL A 35 24.33 1.11 -7.74
C VAL A 35 25.86 1.23 -7.82
N PRO A 36 26.61 0.15 -8.13
CA PRO A 36 28.03 0.28 -8.40
C PRO A 36 28.30 1.13 -9.65
N VAL A 37 29.43 1.84 -9.68
CA VAL A 37 29.84 2.60 -10.88
C VAL A 37 30.11 1.65 -12.05
N ASN A 38 29.90 2.16 -13.28
CA ASN A 38 30.16 1.45 -14.54
C ASN A 38 29.35 0.15 -14.73
N VAL A 39 28.26 -0.05 -13.97
CA VAL A 39 27.32 -1.17 -14.17
C VAL A 39 26.16 -0.79 -15.09
N PHE A 40 25.76 0.49 -15.09
CA PHE A 40 24.64 1.00 -15.89
C PHE A 40 25.01 2.30 -16.60
N GLU A 41 24.43 2.48 -17.78
CA GLU A 41 24.39 3.73 -18.55
C GLU A 41 22.94 4.24 -18.67
N VAL A 42 22.80 5.53 -19.01
CA VAL A 42 21.47 6.11 -19.25
C VAL A 42 20.84 5.46 -20.48
N GLY A 43 19.60 4.98 -20.33
CA GLY A 43 18.86 4.25 -21.36
C GLY A 43 18.82 2.73 -21.13
N ASP A 44 19.72 2.18 -20.32
CA ASP A 44 19.79 0.75 -20.03
C ASP A 44 18.47 0.21 -19.47
N ARG A 45 18.15 -1.03 -19.84
CA ARG A 45 17.07 -1.81 -19.23
C ARG A 45 17.62 -2.61 -18.06
N ALA A 46 16.93 -2.55 -16.93
CA ALA A 46 17.33 -3.20 -15.69
C ALA A 46 16.12 -3.81 -14.98
N VAL A 47 16.36 -4.85 -14.18
CA VAL A 47 15.33 -5.45 -13.32
C VAL A 47 15.31 -4.66 -12.02
N TYR A 48 14.18 -4.02 -11.77
CA TYR A 48 13.95 -3.21 -10.58
C TYR A 48 13.03 -3.94 -9.62
N PHE A 49 13.52 -4.15 -8.40
CA PHE A 49 12.79 -4.71 -7.27
C PHE A 49 12.37 -3.57 -6.35
N GLU A 50 11.07 -3.35 -6.18
CA GLU A 50 10.58 -2.29 -5.30
C GLU A 50 10.85 -2.58 -3.82
N ILE A 51 10.85 -1.53 -2.99
CA ILE A 51 10.82 -1.67 -1.52
C ILE A 51 9.67 -2.60 -1.06
N ASP A 52 9.87 -3.32 0.04
CA ASP A 52 9.04 -4.43 0.51
C ASP A 52 9.09 -5.72 -0.33
N SER A 53 9.92 -5.81 -1.38
CA SER A 53 10.21 -7.09 -2.03
C SER A 53 10.95 -8.01 -1.05
N LEU A 54 10.50 -9.26 -0.92
CA LEU A 54 11.14 -10.31 -0.14
C LEU A 54 11.82 -11.28 -1.11
N LEU A 55 13.13 -11.15 -1.24
CA LEU A 55 13.93 -11.88 -2.20
C LEU A 55 14.32 -13.25 -1.63
N PRO A 56 14.14 -14.34 -2.39
CA PRO A 56 14.47 -15.69 -1.92
C PRO A 56 15.98 -15.80 -1.66
N ALA A 57 16.37 -16.11 -0.43
CA ALA A 57 17.79 -16.25 -0.07
C ALA A 57 18.49 -17.43 -0.77
N THR A 58 17.70 -18.35 -1.34
CA THR A 58 18.16 -19.49 -2.11
C THR A 58 18.62 -19.11 -3.53
N ASP A 59 18.25 -17.93 -4.03
CA ASP A 59 18.67 -17.46 -5.34
C ASP A 59 20.10 -16.88 -5.29
N PRO A 60 21.08 -17.47 -6.01
CA PRO A 60 22.48 -17.03 -5.97
C PRO A 60 22.69 -15.56 -6.37
N ARG A 61 21.78 -14.98 -7.16
CA ARG A 61 21.86 -13.57 -7.59
C ARG A 61 21.75 -12.61 -6.41
N PHE A 62 21.05 -13.01 -5.35
CA PHE A 62 20.87 -12.20 -4.14
C PHE A 62 21.85 -12.54 -3.02
N ALA A 63 22.71 -13.56 -3.20
CA ALA A 63 23.69 -13.97 -2.19
C ALA A 63 24.59 -12.84 -1.66
N PRO A 64 25.02 -11.83 -2.47
CA PRO A 64 25.78 -10.69 -1.95
C PRO A 64 25.03 -9.80 -0.96
N LEU A 65 23.69 -9.86 -0.96
CA LEU A 65 22.81 -9.09 -0.07
C LEU A 65 22.42 -9.87 1.18
N ALA A 66 22.63 -11.19 1.20
CA ALA A 66 22.23 -12.05 2.30
C ALA A 66 22.96 -11.68 3.60
N PRO A 67 22.23 -11.51 4.72
CA PRO A 67 22.88 -11.30 6.01
C PRO A 67 23.69 -12.54 6.38
N LYS A 68 24.94 -12.34 6.80
CA LYS A 68 25.78 -13.42 7.33
C LYS A 68 25.27 -13.79 8.73
N ILE A 69 24.42 -14.80 8.84
CA ILE A 69 24.00 -15.35 10.13
C ILE A 69 24.88 -16.54 10.47
N ILE A 70 25.64 -16.43 11.56
CA ILE A 70 26.39 -17.53 12.16
C ILE A 70 25.63 -17.90 13.43
N GLY A 71 24.93 -19.03 13.40
CA GLY A 71 24.26 -19.58 14.57
C GLY A 71 25.26 -20.25 15.53
N PRO A 72 24.84 -20.58 16.77
CA PRO A 72 25.65 -21.31 17.73
C PRO A 72 26.14 -22.67 17.20
N ASP A 73 25.38 -23.29 16.31
CA ASP A 73 25.61 -24.63 15.76
C ASP A 73 26.13 -24.64 14.30
N GLY A 74 26.56 -23.49 13.77
CA GLY A 74 27.08 -23.35 12.40
C GLY A 74 26.21 -22.50 11.46
N PRO A 75 26.43 -22.59 10.14
CA PRO A 75 25.70 -21.79 9.15
C PRO A 75 24.22 -22.19 9.14
N THR A 76 23.32 -21.26 9.47
CA THR A 76 21.88 -21.43 9.26
C THR A 76 21.52 -21.07 7.81
N SER A 77 20.43 -21.62 7.26
CA SER A 77 19.88 -21.10 6.00
C SER A 77 19.62 -19.60 6.16
N ALA A 78 20.19 -18.79 5.26
CA ALA A 78 19.99 -17.35 5.31
C ALA A 78 18.49 -17.03 5.17
N PRO A 79 17.93 -16.11 5.96
CA PRO A 79 16.55 -15.67 5.79
C PRO A 79 16.42 -14.91 4.47
N ASP A 80 15.23 -14.94 3.88
CA ASP A 80 14.90 -14.13 2.72
C ASP A 80 15.21 -12.64 2.97
N ILE A 81 15.62 -11.97 1.91
CA ILE A 81 16.19 -10.63 1.97
C ILE A 81 15.09 -9.62 1.69
N ARG A 82 14.76 -8.80 2.67
CA ARG A 82 13.84 -7.68 2.47
C ARG A 82 14.55 -6.51 1.81
N VAL A 83 14.02 -6.05 0.68
CA VAL A 83 14.41 -4.77 0.06
C VAL A 83 13.79 -3.63 0.87
N GLN A 84 14.62 -2.75 1.42
CA GLN A 84 14.21 -1.65 2.29
C GLN A 84 14.70 -0.31 1.74
N THR A 85 14.06 0.79 2.15
CA THR A 85 14.65 2.13 2.03
C THR A 85 15.89 2.22 2.91
N ILE A 86 17.02 2.57 2.31
CA ILE A 86 18.28 2.79 3.01
C ILE A 86 18.88 4.14 2.62
N GLN A 87 19.83 4.63 3.42
CA GLN A 87 20.60 5.82 3.09
C GLN A 87 22.08 5.46 3.02
N ILE A 88 22.69 5.63 1.85
CA ILE A 88 24.11 5.35 1.62
C ILE A 88 24.80 6.66 1.28
N ARG A 89 25.79 7.05 2.09
CA ARG A 89 26.58 8.29 1.88
C ARG A 89 25.70 9.55 1.73
N GLY A 90 24.57 9.59 2.44
CA GLY A 90 23.63 10.72 2.40
C GLY A 90 22.59 10.64 1.28
N VAL A 91 22.72 9.70 0.34
CA VAL A 91 21.77 9.49 -0.75
C VAL A 91 20.76 8.43 -0.36
N LEU A 92 19.47 8.72 -0.60
CA LEU A 92 18.38 7.75 -0.41
C LEU A 92 18.45 6.68 -1.52
N SER A 93 18.38 5.42 -1.13
CA SER A 93 18.28 4.28 -2.04
C SER A 93 17.03 3.50 -1.73
N GLN A 94 16.12 3.41 -2.70
CA GLN A 94 14.82 2.75 -2.57
C GLN A 94 14.67 1.74 -3.69
N GLY A 95 14.63 0.47 -3.29
CA GLY A 95 14.62 -0.65 -4.21
C GLY A 95 16.02 -1.20 -4.50
N LEU A 96 16.04 -2.28 -5.27
CA LEU A 96 17.25 -2.92 -5.77
C LEU A 96 17.20 -2.90 -7.31
N LEU A 97 18.32 -2.52 -7.94
CA LEU A 97 18.43 -2.46 -9.39
C LEU A 97 19.56 -3.40 -9.84
N LEU A 98 19.20 -4.39 -10.67
CA LEU A 98 20.15 -5.38 -11.18
C LEU A 98 20.14 -5.44 -12.72
N PRO A 99 21.29 -5.75 -13.36
CA PRO A 99 21.37 -5.89 -14.80
C PRO A 99 20.36 -6.89 -15.36
N LEU A 100 19.70 -6.53 -16.45
CA LEU A 100 18.72 -7.42 -17.10
C LEU A 100 19.36 -8.73 -17.61
N ALA A 101 20.66 -8.70 -17.94
CA ALA A 101 21.41 -9.87 -18.39
C ALA A 101 21.48 -10.98 -17.33
N ASP A 102 21.31 -10.66 -16.05
CA ASP A 102 21.32 -11.64 -14.95
C ASP A 102 19.99 -12.42 -14.83
N PHE A 103 18.99 -12.08 -15.66
CA PHE A 103 17.63 -12.63 -15.62
C PHE A 103 17.17 -13.11 -17.01
N PRO A 104 17.79 -14.16 -17.58
CA PRO A 104 17.43 -14.68 -18.91
C PRO A 104 15.96 -15.12 -19.00
N GLU A 105 15.36 -15.57 -17.89
CA GLU A 105 13.95 -15.96 -17.81
C GLU A 105 13.00 -14.76 -17.95
N ILE A 106 13.44 -13.56 -17.54
CA ILE A 106 12.70 -12.31 -17.79
C ILE A 106 12.90 -11.91 -19.25
N VAL A 107 14.14 -11.93 -19.75
CA VAL A 107 14.45 -11.57 -21.16
C VAL A 107 13.61 -12.38 -22.14
N ALA A 108 13.45 -13.69 -21.89
CA ALA A 108 12.63 -14.58 -22.71
C ALA A 108 11.14 -14.17 -22.78
N GLN A 109 10.64 -13.41 -21.80
CA GLN A 109 9.26 -12.93 -21.75
C GLN A 109 9.09 -11.49 -22.26
N LEU A 110 10.18 -10.80 -22.62
CA LEU A 110 10.10 -9.42 -23.11
C LEU A 110 9.79 -9.29 -24.60
N ASP A 111 9.77 -10.40 -25.35
CA ASP A 111 9.52 -10.35 -26.79
C ASP A 111 8.12 -9.78 -27.09
N GLY A 112 8.06 -8.84 -28.04
CA GLY A 112 6.83 -8.15 -28.41
C GLY A 112 6.30 -7.11 -27.40
N ILE A 113 6.96 -6.89 -26.25
CA ILE A 113 6.51 -5.89 -25.27
C ILE A 113 7.06 -4.50 -25.63
N PRO A 114 6.20 -3.49 -25.87
CA PRO A 114 6.65 -2.12 -26.14
C PRO A 114 7.45 -1.54 -24.98
N SER A 115 8.45 -0.70 -25.28
CA SER A 115 9.37 -0.16 -24.27
C SER A 115 8.66 0.66 -23.18
N ASP A 116 7.60 1.39 -23.54
CA ASP A 116 6.75 2.19 -22.65
C ASP A 116 5.81 1.33 -21.77
N LYS A 117 5.66 0.04 -22.10
CA LYS A 117 4.84 -0.95 -21.38
C LYS A 117 5.63 -1.91 -20.51
N LEU A 118 6.96 -1.83 -20.50
CA LEU A 118 7.81 -2.72 -19.69
C LEU A 118 7.48 -2.66 -18.19
N ARG A 119 7.14 -1.47 -17.67
CA ARG A 119 6.73 -1.28 -16.26
C ARG A 119 5.38 -1.91 -15.94
N ASP A 120 4.59 -2.22 -16.96
CA ASP A 120 3.25 -2.77 -16.80
C ASP A 120 3.27 -4.31 -16.61
N VAL A 121 4.45 -4.93 -16.64
CA VAL A 121 4.61 -6.38 -16.52
C VAL A 121 5.39 -6.71 -15.24
N GLY A 122 4.77 -7.54 -14.39
CA GLY A 122 5.35 -8.03 -13.14
C GLY A 122 6.08 -9.35 -13.35
N PHE A 123 7.23 -9.51 -12.68
CA PHE A 123 8.07 -10.71 -12.72
C PHE A 123 8.31 -11.32 -11.33
N GLU A 124 7.51 -10.94 -10.33
CA GLU A 124 7.63 -11.47 -8.98
C GLU A 124 7.43 -12.99 -8.90
N ASP A 125 6.46 -13.54 -9.62
CA ASP A 125 6.13 -14.97 -9.56
C ASP A 125 7.25 -15.84 -10.16
N ILE A 126 7.84 -15.42 -11.28
CA ILE A 126 8.92 -16.18 -11.94
C ILE A 126 10.20 -16.18 -11.10
N LEU A 127 10.43 -15.11 -10.32
CA LEU A 127 11.58 -14.99 -9.43
C LEU A 127 11.29 -15.46 -7.99
N ASN A 128 10.07 -15.94 -7.71
CA ASN A 128 9.62 -16.30 -6.37
C ASN A 128 9.84 -15.17 -5.34
N VAL A 129 9.62 -13.92 -5.76
CA VAL A 129 9.73 -12.74 -4.90
C VAL A 129 8.40 -12.51 -4.19
N GLY A 130 8.44 -12.62 -2.86
CA GLY A 130 7.28 -12.32 -2.03
C GLY A 130 7.13 -10.84 -1.72
N LYS A 131 5.99 -10.45 -1.16
CA LYS A 131 5.82 -9.14 -0.52
C LYS A 131 6.05 -9.29 0.98
N PHE A 132 6.94 -8.49 1.54
CA PHE A 132 7.02 -8.36 2.99
C PHE A 132 5.77 -7.66 3.53
N GLU A 133 5.10 -8.30 4.50
CA GLU A 133 4.03 -7.69 5.27
C GLU A 133 4.44 -7.67 6.75
N LYS A 134 4.28 -6.52 7.43
CA LYS A 134 4.43 -6.46 8.88
C LYS A 134 3.47 -7.48 9.51
N PRO A 135 3.87 -8.18 10.59
CA PRO A 135 2.97 -9.07 11.29
C PRO A 135 1.64 -8.36 11.60
N ALA A 136 0.53 -8.98 11.20
CA ALA A 136 -0.78 -8.50 11.60
C ALA A 136 -0.88 -8.45 13.13
N MET A 137 -1.89 -7.74 13.66
CA MET A 137 -2.17 -7.73 15.10
C MET A 137 -2.04 -9.14 15.70
N PRO A 138 -1.35 -9.31 16.84
CA PRO A 138 -1.17 -10.62 17.43
C PRO A 138 -2.54 -11.26 17.68
N LEU A 139 -2.82 -12.34 16.97
CA LEU A 139 -3.97 -13.19 17.23
C LEU A 139 -3.77 -13.81 18.62
N GLN A 140 -4.82 -13.89 19.42
CA GLN A 140 -4.76 -14.67 20.65
C GLN A 140 -4.61 -16.14 20.25
N HIS A 141 -3.39 -16.66 20.36
CA HIS A 141 -3.00 -18.04 20.05
C HIS A 141 -3.59 -19.02 21.08
N THR A 142 -4.91 -19.21 21.08
CA THR A 142 -5.56 -20.19 21.97
C THR A 142 -6.57 -21.10 21.27
N SER A 143 -6.67 -21.13 19.95
CA SER A 143 -7.71 -21.91 19.26
C SER A 143 -7.18 -23.01 18.34
N THR A 144 -7.84 -24.17 18.44
CA THR A 144 -7.65 -25.41 17.68
C THR A 144 -8.46 -25.48 16.38
N SER A 145 -9.13 -24.39 15.93
CA SER A 145 -9.90 -24.42 14.68
C SER A 145 -9.04 -24.06 13.46
N ASP A 146 -8.88 -25.03 12.55
CA ASP A 146 -8.14 -24.85 11.30
C ASP A 146 -8.91 -24.14 10.19
N ALA A 147 -10.20 -23.82 10.38
CA ALA A 147 -11.04 -23.22 9.34
C ALA A 147 -10.55 -21.83 8.90
N PRO A 148 -10.22 -21.62 7.61
CA PRO A 148 -9.79 -20.32 7.10
C PRO A 148 -10.95 -19.31 7.14
N LEU A 149 -10.62 -18.02 7.28
CA LEU A 149 -11.61 -16.96 7.09
C LEU A 149 -12.03 -16.86 5.62
N PRO A 150 -13.27 -16.44 5.32
CA PRO A 150 -13.70 -16.24 3.94
C PRO A 150 -12.88 -15.16 3.21
N GLU A 151 -12.75 -15.32 1.90
CA GLU A 151 -12.05 -14.38 1.03
C GLU A 151 -12.70 -12.99 1.04
N TYR A 152 -11.90 -11.95 0.78
CA TYR A 152 -12.42 -10.60 0.58
C TYR A 152 -13.37 -10.57 -0.62
N PRO A 153 -14.50 -9.84 -0.59
CA PRO A 153 -15.46 -9.86 -1.69
C PRO A 153 -14.87 -9.27 -2.98
N ASP A 154 -14.89 -10.03 -4.07
CA ASP A 154 -14.29 -9.60 -5.35
C ASP A 154 -15.01 -8.41 -6.01
N PHE A 155 -16.28 -8.19 -5.66
CA PHE A 155 -17.09 -7.06 -6.13
C PHE A 155 -16.80 -5.73 -5.40
N ILE A 156 -15.88 -5.74 -4.43
CA ILE A 156 -15.38 -4.54 -3.74
C ILE A 156 -13.88 -4.41 -4.04
N PRO A 157 -13.40 -3.30 -4.63
CA PRO A 157 -11.97 -3.10 -4.84
C PRO A 157 -11.24 -3.03 -3.50
N ARG A 158 -10.06 -3.65 -3.41
CA ARG A 158 -9.18 -3.49 -2.24
C ARG A 158 -8.63 -2.07 -2.16
N THR A 159 -8.23 -1.67 -0.96
CA THR A 159 -7.77 -0.31 -0.61
C THR A 159 -6.33 0.01 -1.04
N ASN A 160 -5.82 -0.71 -2.06
CA ASN A 160 -4.47 -0.49 -2.57
C ASN A 160 -4.40 0.85 -3.32
N GLN A 161 -3.28 1.53 -3.15
CA GLN A 161 -2.99 2.82 -3.76
C GLN A 161 -1.59 2.76 -4.36
N GLU A 162 -1.47 3.15 -5.62
CA GLU A 162 -0.19 3.16 -6.35
C GLU A 162 0.73 4.25 -5.78
N ARG A 163 2.04 3.97 -5.73
CA ARG A 163 3.03 4.97 -5.30
C ARG A 163 3.31 5.94 -6.45
N VAL A 164 3.37 7.23 -6.13
CA VAL A 164 3.63 8.31 -7.11
C VAL A 164 4.90 8.10 -7.93
N GLN A 165 5.93 7.44 -7.36
CA GLN A 165 7.17 7.11 -8.06
C GLN A 165 6.98 6.19 -9.28
N ASN A 166 5.87 5.47 -9.36
CA ASN A 166 5.52 4.62 -10.50
C ASN A 166 4.75 5.39 -11.60
N LEU A 167 4.27 6.60 -11.28
CA LEU A 167 3.40 7.41 -12.12
C LEU A 167 4.21 8.60 -12.69
N THR A 168 5.21 8.31 -13.51
CA THR A 168 6.12 9.32 -14.08
C THR A 168 5.40 10.40 -14.90
N ASP A 169 4.27 10.05 -15.50
CA ASP A 169 3.51 10.91 -16.41
C ASP A 169 2.31 11.59 -15.70
N VAL A 170 2.19 11.44 -14.37
CA VAL A 170 1.03 11.88 -13.59
C VAL A 170 0.69 13.36 -13.78
N PHE A 171 1.70 14.22 -13.93
CA PHE A 171 1.49 15.65 -14.16
C PHE A 171 1.08 15.97 -15.60
N ALA A 172 1.60 15.20 -16.57
CA ALA A 172 1.20 15.36 -17.97
C ALA A 172 -0.25 14.91 -18.19
N GLU A 173 -0.67 13.83 -17.51
CA GLU A 173 -2.01 13.24 -17.66
C GLU A 173 -3.07 13.92 -16.78
N HIS A 174 -2.69 14.40 -15.59
CA HIS A 174 -3.64 14.87 -14.57
C HIS A 174 -3.29 16.22 -13.94
N GLY A 175 -2.31 16.96 -14.48
CA GLY A 175 -1.81 18.19 -13.88
C GLY A 175 -2.89 19.25 -13.59
N THR A 176 -3.86 19.42 -14.48
CA THR A 176 -4.95 20.40 -14.34
C THR A 176 -6.17 19.85 -13.58
N GLU A 177 -6.21 18.55 -13.32
CA GLU A 177 -7.33 17.91 -12.64
C GLU A 177 -7.32 18.22 -11.15
N MET A 178 -8.51 18.35 -10.56
CA MET A 178 -8.67 18.60 -9.12
C MET A 178 -8.46 17.33 -8.30
N PHE A 179 -7.65 17.42 -7.24
CA PHE A 179 -7.41 16.33 -6.29
C PHE A 179 -7.72 16.75 -4.86
N GLU A 180 -8.35 15.85 -4.12
CA GLU A 180 -8.29 15.83 -2.65
C GLU A 180 -6.89 15.39 -2.21
N GLU A 181 -6.28 16.14 -1.30
CA GLU A 181 -5.12 15.69 -0.53
C GLU A 181 -5.56 15.30 0.89
N SER A 182 -5.20 14.10 1.34
CA SER A 182 -5.51 13.63 2.70
C SER A 182 -4.31 12.96 3.36
N THR A 183 -4.25 12.99 4.69
CA THR A 183 -3.24 12.26 5.45
C THR A 183 -3.41 10.76 5.24
N LYS A 184 -2.31 10.08 4.88
CA LYS A 184 -2.25 8.63 4.95
C LYS A 184 -2.03 8.20 6.41
N MET A 185 -3.04 7.53 6.95
CA MET A 185 -3.01 6.96 8.30
C MET A 185 -2.29 5.60 8.30
N ASP A 186 -1.59 5.27 9.38
CA ASP A 186 -0.83 4.03 9.57
C ASP A 186 -1.55 3.12 10.56
N GLY A 187 -2.51 2.35 10.04
CA GLY A 187 -3.30 1.45 10.84
C GLY A 187 -3.51 0.10 10.15
N SER A 188 -4.74 -0.38 10.26
CA SER A 188 -5.19 -1.56 9.53
C SER A 188 -6.41 -1.21 8.69
N SER A 189 -6.33 -1.49 7.39
CA SER A 189 -7.44 -1.30 6.47
C SER A 189 -8.66 -2.10 6.94
N MET A 190 -9.78 -1.40 7.06
CA MET A 190 -11.06 -1.95 7.47
C MET A 190 -12.12 -1.58 6.44
N THR A 191 -12.94 -2.56 6.05
CA THR A 191 -14.11 -2.34 5.21
C THR A 191 -15.35 -2.75 5.97
N VAL A 192 -16.39 -1.90 5.99
CA VAL A 192 -17.72 -2.27 6.48
C VAL A 192 -18.68 -2.05 5.33
N PHE A 193 -19.34 -3.10 4.87
CA PHE A 193 -20.25 -2.98 3.73
C PHE A 193 -21.64 -3.48 4.08
N TYR A 194 -22.64 -2.88 3.46
CA TYR A 194 -24.01 -3.38 3.44
C TYR A 194 -24.34 -3.90 2.06
N LEU A 195 -24.98 -5.06 2.03
CA LEU A 195 -25.49 -5.69 0.83
C LEU A 195 -26.87 -6.25 1.14
N ASN A 196 -27.89 -5.72 0.46
CA ASN A 196 -29.25 -6.20 0.54
C ASN A 196 -29.32 -7.68 0.15
N ASP A 197 -30.06 -8.49 0.91
CA ASP A 197 -30.21 -9.93 0.66
C ASP A 197 -30.85 -10.26 -0.70
N ALA A 198 -31.61 -9.33 -1.28
CA ALA A 198 -32.16 -9.46 -2.63
C ALA A 198 -31.11 -9.20 -3.74
N ASN A 199 -29.96 -8.62 -3.41
CA ASN A 199 -28.89 -8.39 -4.38
C ASN A 199 -28.27 -9.75 -4.78
N PRO A 200 -28.10 -10.06 -6.09
CA PRO A 200 -27.51 -11.33 -6.53
C PRO A 200 -26.13 -11.63 -5.93
N LEU A 201 -25.33 -10.58 -5.67
CA LEU A 201 -24.00 -10.69 -5.05
C LEU A 201 -24.07 -11.19 -3.60
N ALA A 202 -25.22 -11.06 -2.91
CA ALA A 202 -25.37 -11.51 -1.53
C ALA A 202 -25.14 -13.01 -1.35
N SER A 203 -25.41 -13.79 -2.41
CA SER A 203 -25.15 -15.24 -2.44
C SER A 203 -23.67 -15.61 -2.50
N THR A 204 -22.81 -14.67 -2.91
CA THR A 204 -21.34 -14.86 -2.97
C THR A 204 -20.66 -14.60 -1.62
N VAL A 205 -21.40 -14.08 -0.65
CA VAL A 205 -20.93 -13.79 0.71
C VAL A 205 -21.57 -14.78 1.68
N PRO A 206 -20.79 -15.56 2.46
CA PRO A 206 -21.35 -16.51 3.42
C PRO A 206 -22.31 -15.80 4.40
N SER A 207 -23.51 -16.33 4.57
CA SER A 207 -24.59 -15.64 5.29
C SER A 207 -24.24 -15.43 6.77
N GLU A 208 -23.45 -16.32 7.37
CA GLU A 208 -22.95 -16.23 8.75
C GLU A 208 -22.00 -15.05 8.97
N THR A 209 -21.42 -14.47 7.92
CA THR A 209 -20.56 -13.29 8.01
C THR A 209 -21.35 -11.98 8.02
N ARG A 210 -22.63 -12.03 7.63
CA ARG A 210 -23.50 -10.87 7.48
C ARG A 210 -24.51 -10.80 8.61
N HIS A 211 -24.54 -9.67 9.30
CA HIS A 211 -25.55 -9.36 10.29
C HIS A 211 -26.42 -8.20 9.78
N ASN A 212 -27.71 -8.46 9.53
CA ASN A 212 -28.63 -7.49 8.92
C ASN A 212 -28.12 -6.94 7.56
N GLY A 213 -27.55 -7.82 6.73
CA GLY A 213 -26.91 -7.45 5.46
C GLY A 213 -25.54 -6.77 5.58
N VAL A 214 -25.02 -6.54 6.80
CA VAL A 214 -23.73 -5.87 7.04
C VAL A 214 -22.63 -6.88 7.31
N ALA A 215 -21.49 -6.74 6.64
CA ALA A 215 -20.26 -7.49 6.90
C ALA A 215 -19.06 -6.57 7.15
N VAL A 216 -18.06 -7.11 7.85
CA VAL A 216 -16.83 -6.41 8.23
C VAL A 216 -15.63 -7.19 7.67
N CYS A 217 -14.72 -6.48 7.02
CA CYS A 217 -13.51 -7.06 6.44
C CYS A 217 -12.26 -6.41 7.01
N SER A 218 -11.21 -7.22 7.11
CA SER A 218 -9.82 -6.73 7.12
C SER A 218 -9.39 -6.37 5.69
N ARG A 219 -8.11 -6.03 5.50
CA ARG A 219 -7.52 -5.85 4.16
C ARG A 219 -7.75 -7.06 3.24
N ASN A 220 -7.72 -8.28 3.79
CA ASN A 220 -7.63 -9.50 2.99
C ASN A 220 -8.75 -10.51 3.15
N ARG A 221 -9.58 -10.40 4.18
CA ARG A 221 -10.58 -11.41 4.54
C ARG A 221 -11.84 -10.76 5.06
N ILE A 222 -12.99 -11.37 4.77
CA ILE A 222 -14.21 -11.12 5.55
C ILE A 222 -13.98 -11.72 6.93
N LEU A 223 -14.27 -10.94 7.96
CA LEU A 223 -14.15 -11.39 9.33
C LEU A 223 -15.43 -12.14 9.70
N VAL A 224 -15.31 -13.07 10.64
CA VAL A 224 -16.44 -13.75 11.27
C VAL A 224 -16.44 -13.37 12.74
N GLU A 225 -17.57 -12.90 13.25
CA GLU A 225 -17.66 -12.50 14.65
C GLU A 225 -17.37 -13.68 15.60
N ASN A 226 -16.61 -13.44 16.67
CA ASN A 226 -16.15 -14.45 17.64
C ASN A 226 -15.27 -15.57 17.05
N HIS A 227 -14.86 -15.48 15.78
CA HIS A 227 -13.92 -16.42 15.20
C HIS A 227 -12.50 -16.12 15.69
N PRO A 228 -11.68 -17.13 16.07
CA PRO A 228 -10.35 -16.89 16.64
C PRO A 228 -9.36 -16.18 15.72
N ARG A 229 -9.52 -16.33 14.41
CA ARG A 229 -8.71 -15.63 13.39
C ARG A 229 -9.22 -14.23 13.05
N SER A 230 -10.37 -13.82 13.61
CA SER A 230 -10.92 -12.47 13.43
C SER A 230 -10.46 -11.56 14.57
N PRO A 231 -9.74 -10.46 14.29
CA PRO A 231 -9.40 -9.51 15.33
C PRO A 231 -10.69 -8.84 15.86
N PRO A 232 -11.01 -8.96 17.16
CA PRO A 232 -12.29 -8.53 17.71
C PRO A 232 -12.52 -7.01 17.60
N LEU A 233 -11.44 -6.25 17.51
CA LEU A 233 -11.48 -4.79 17.44
C LEU A 233 -12.27 -4.26 16.22
N PHE A 234 -12.26 -4.98 15.10
CA PHE A 234 -12.96 -4.56 13.87
C PHE A 234 -14.48 -4.52 14.09
N TYR A 235 -15.05 -5.62 14.60
CA TYR A 235 -16.48 -5.68 14.93
C TYR A 235 -16.85 -4.76 16.07
N ALA A 236 -16.02 -4.68 17.12
CA ALA A 236 -16.24 -3.76 18.22
C ALA A 236 -16.32 -2.30 17.72
N THR A 237 -15.47 -1.93 16.76
CA THR A 237 -15.48 -0.59 16.16
C THR A 237 -16.73 -0.37 15.29
N ALA A 238 -17.09 -1.31 14.43
CA ALA A 238 -18.29 -1.21 13.59
C ALA A 238 -19.58 -1.08 14.43
N ARG A 239 -19.65 -1.79 15.57
CA ARG A 239 -20.74 -1.66 16.55
C ARG A 239 -20.74 -0.33 17.27
N ALA A 240 -19.59 0.12 17.77
CA ALA A 240 -19.48 1.39 18.48
C ALA A 240 -19.89 2.59 17.60
N LEU A 241 -19.71 2.48 16.28
CA LEU A 241 -20.14 3.45 15.28
C LEU A 241 -21.59 3.24 14.78
N ASN A 242 -22.31 2.27 15.35
CA ASN A 242 -23.66 1.87 14.95
C ASN A 242 -23.86 1.58 13.45
N LEU A 243 -22.82 1.10 12.76
CA LEU A 243 -22.88 0.89 11.30
C LEU A 243 -23.81 -0.28 10.92
N HIS A 244 -23.88 -1.29 11.77
CA HIS A 244 -24.77 -2.46 11.63
C HIS A 244 -26.26 -2.11 11.62
N GLU A 245 -26.67 -0.98 12.21
CA GLU A 245 -28.05 -0.48 12.13
C GLU A 245 -28.21 0.64 11.10
N THR A 246 -27.20 1.49 10.95
CA THR A 246 -27.29 2.69 10.12
C THR A 246 -27.26 2.36 8.63
N LEU A 247 -26.38 1.45 8.19
CA LEU A 247 -26.27 1.09 6.77
C LEU A 247 -27.55 0.43 6.21
N PRO A 248 -28.20 -0.52 6.91
CA PRO A 248 -29.48 -1.07 6.45
C PRO A 248 -30.61 -0.03 6.34
N LYS A 249 -30.63 0.97 7.24
CA LYS A 249 -31.61 2.08 7.18
C LYS A 249 -31.39 2.99 5.96
N ILE A 250 -30.14 3.19 5.55
CA ILE A 250 -29.81 3.89 4.29
C ILE A 250 -30.24 3.05 3.08
N GLY A 251 -30.14 1.73 3.17
CA GLY A 251 -30.69 0.80 2.17
C GLY A 251 -29.95 0.82 0.82
N ARG A 252 -28.73 1.37 0.76
CA ARG A 252 -27.88 1.38 -0.44
C ARG A 252 -26.76 0.36 -0.31
N ASN A 253 -26.53 -0.44 -1.36
CA ASN A 253 -25.42 -1.40 -1.37
C ASN A 253 -24.09 -0.64 -1.51
N ILE A 254 -23.42 -0.40 -0.37
CA ILE A 254 -22.20 0.39 -0.31
C ILE A 254 -21.15 -0.27 0.59
N ALA A 255 -19.89 0.00 0.30
CA ALA A 255 -18.76 -0.36 1.16
C ALA A 255 -18.06 0.89 1.68
N LEU A 256 -18.00 1.02 3.01
CA LEU A 256 -17.21 2.02 3.70
C LEU A 256 -15.79 1.51 3.84
N GLN A 257 -14.82 2.21 3.26
CA GLN A 257 -13.40 1.89 3.37
C GLN A 257 -12.67 2.95 4.18
N GLY A 258 -11.96 2.49 5.19
CA GLY A 258 -11.25 3.36 6.11
C GLY A 258 -10.07 2.66 6.77
N GLU A 259 -9.33 3.44 7.54
CA GLU A 259 -8.20 2.96 8.32
C GLU A 259 -8.61 2.87 9.79
N LEU A 260 -8.49 1.68 10.36
CA LEU A 260 -8.62 1.47 11.80
C LEU A 260 -7.27 1.74 12.46
N CYS A 261 -7.19 2.83 13.22
CA CYS A 261 -5.98 3.24 13.95
C CYS A 261 -6.21 3.15 15.46
N GLY A 262 -5.13 3.08 16.23
CA GLY A 262 -5.24 3.15 17.69
C GLY A 262 -4.04 2.61 18.44
N SER A 263 -4.14 2.66 19.76
CA SER A 263 -3.02 2.40 20.67
C SER A 263 -2.45 0.98 20.62
N SER A 264 -3.16 0.02 20.05
CA SER A 264 -2.72 -1.37 19.89
C SER A 264 -2.40 -1.75 18.43
N ILE A 265 -2.43 -0.77 17.51
CA ILE A 265 -2.34 -0.99 16.05
C ILE A 265 -1.04 -0.39 15.54
N GLN A 266 -0.29 -1.13 14.70
CA GLN A 266 0.91 -0.64 14.01
C GLN A 266 1.85 0.20 14.90
N SER A 267 2.21 -0.35 16.07
CA SER A 267 3.08 0.33 17.05
C SER A 267 2.58 1.70 17.52
N ASN A 268 1.28 1.98 17.34
CA ASN A 268 0.62 3.24 17.67
C ASN A 268 1.33 4.45 17.03
N PHE A 269 1.60 4.36 15.72
CA PHE A 269 2.39 5.34 15.01
C PHE A 269 1.85 6.78 15.18
N GLU A 270 0.53 6.95 15.17
CA GLU A 270 -0.10 8.26 15.35
C GLU A 270 -0.32 8.66 16.82
N GLY A 271 0.14 7.87 17.79
CA GLY A 271 0.23 8.30 19.19
C GLY A 271 -1.11 8.43 19.93
N PHE A 272 -2.05 7.50 19.69
CA PHE A 272 -3.28 7.41 20.45
C PHE A 272 -3.04 7.08 21.93
N ALA A 273 -3.88 7.64 22.81
CA ALA A 273 -3.92 7.26 24.22
C ALA A 273 -4.25 5.78 24.38
N LYS A 274 -3.68 5.13 25.40
CA LYS A 274 -3.87 3.70 25.68
C LYS A 274 -5.37 3.34 25.72
N GLY A 275 -5.75 2.28 25.01
CA GLY A 275 -7.13 1.80 24.88
C GLY A 275 -7.97 2.55 23.84
N THR A 276 -7.48 3.65 23.27
CA THR A 276 -8.22 4.43 22.27
C THR A 276 -7.99 3.88 20.87
N HIS A 277 -9.08 3.73 20.12
CA HIS A 277 -9.08 3.29 18.72
C HIS A 277 -10.11 4.12 17.95
N CYS A 278 -9.88 4.32 16.66
CA CYS A 278 -10.77 5.10 15.82
C CYS A 278 -10.67 4.62 14.37
N PHE A 279 -11.83 4.48 13.73
CA PHE A 279 -11.93 4.26 12.29
C PHE A 279 -11.99 5.60 11.58
N PHE A 280 -11.11 5.80 10.61
CA PHE A 280 -11.06 6.97 9.74
C PHE A 280 -11.48 6.57 8.33
N LEU A 281 -12.70 6.96 7.94
CA LEU A 281 -13.20 6.79 6.58
C LEU A 281 -12.30 7.53 5.59
N PHE A 282 -12.01 6.91 4.45
CA PHE A 282 -11.33 7.59 3.34
C PHE A 282 -12.01 7.36 1.98
N ALA A 283 -12.91 6.39 1.84
CA ALA A 283 -13.65 6.15 0.61
C ALA A 283 -14.98 5.45 0.88
N VAL A 284 -15.94 5.68 0.00
CA VAL A 284 -17.18 4.91 -0.09
C VAL A 284 -17.28 4.36 -1.51
N TYR A 285 -17.48 3.05 -1.61
CA TYR A 285 -17.67 2.35 -2.88
C TYR A 285 -19.15 2.04 -3.07
N ASP A 286 -19.72 2.49 -4.18
CA ASP A 286 -21.05 2.11 -4.63
C ASP A 286 -20.97 0.73 -5.29
N ILE A 287 -21.54 -0.29 -4.62
CA ILE A 287 -21.45 -1.68 -5.08
C ILE A 287 -22.34 -1.88 -6.31
N ASP A 288 -23.49 -1.23 -6.39
CA ASP A 288 -24.38 -1.37 -7.54
C ASP A 288 -23.81 -0.62 -8.76
N GLY A 289 -23.26 0.57 -8.52
CA GLY A 289 -22.64 1.39 -9.56
C GLY A 289 -21.21 1.00 -9.93
N GLN A 290 -20.59 0.05 -9.20
CA GLN A 290 -19.21 -0.39 -9.34
C GLN A 290 -18.21 0.78 -9.48
N ARG A 291 -18.36 1.79 -8.61
CA ARG A 291 -17.54 3.00 -8.63
C ARG A 291 -17.35 3.58 -7.23
N TYR A 292 -16.22 4.24 -7.03
CA TYR A 292 -16.05 5.10 -5.87
C TYR A 292 -16.95 6.33 -5.99
N LEU A 293 -17.47 6.78 -4.84
CA LEU A 293 -18.12 8.09 -4.75
C LEU A 293 -17.08 9.22 -4.80
N PRO A 294 -17.45 10.40 -5.30
CA PRO A 294 -16.58 11.58 -5.29
C PRO A 294 -16.00 11.84 -3.88
N PRO A 295 -14.69 12.06 -3.71
CA PRO A 295 -14.07 12.22 -2.39
C PRO A 295 -14.69 13.35 -1.56
N ARG A 296 -15.07 14.46 -2.21
CA ARG A 296 -15.79 15.56 -1.57
C ARG A 296 -17.13 15.14 -0.99
N GLU A 297 -17.91 14.35 -1.73
CA GLU A 297 -19.17 13.79 -1.24
C GLU A 297 -18.93 12.86 -0.04
N VAL A 298 -17.87 12.06 -0.08
CA VAL A 298 -17.49 11.18 1.03
C VAL A 298 -17.17 11.98 2.29
N TYR A 299 -16.38 13.04 2.16
CA TYR A 299 -15.96 13.88 3.28
C TYR A 299 -17.08 14.76 3.84
N GLU A 300 -17.80 15.48 2.98
CA GLU A 300 -18.77 16.51 3.38
C GLU A 300 -20.17 15.95 3.67
N THR A 301 -20.53 14.80 3.07
CA THR A 301 -21.88 14.21 3.19
C THR A 301 -21.85 12.89 3.94
N TRP A 302 -21.09 11.90 3.48
CA TRP A 302 -21.16 10.54 4.02
C TRP A 302 -20.57 10.41 5.41
N ALA A 303 -19.38 10.97 5.65
CA ALA A 303 -18.77 10.90 6.98
C ALA A 303 -19.67 11.52 8.06
N PRO A 304 -20.24 12.73 7.89
CA PRO A 304 -21.21 13.31 8.82
C PRO A 304 -22.51 12.49 8.94
N LEU A 305 -23.09 12.03 7.81
CA LEU A 305 -24.32 11.24 7.81
C LEU A 305 -24.17 9.96 8.65
N LEU A 306 -23.01 9.32 8.57
CA LEU A 306 -22.70 8.07 9.27
C LEU A 306 -22.15 8.29 10.69
N GLY A 307 -21.89 9.54 11.08
CA GLY A 307 -21.26 9.86 12.37
C GLY A 307 -19.84 9.27 12.52
N VAL A 308 -19.13 9.06 11.41
CA VAL A 308 -17.77 8.49 11.42
C VAL A 308 -16.73 9.58 11.21
N LYS A 309 -15.53 9.40 11.78
CA LYS A 309 -14.41 10.29 11.46
C LYS A 309 -13.93 10.01 10.04
N HIS A 310 -13.51 11.06 9.36
CA HIS A 310 -12.79 10.95 8.09
C HIS A 310 -11.30 11.15 8.32
N VAL A 311 -10.45 10.57 7.46
CA VAL A 311 -9.01 10.91 7.43
C VAL A 311 -8.84 12.43 7.29
N PRO A 312 -7.81 13.05 7.90
CA PRO A 312 -7.60 14.49 7.77
C PRO A 312 -7.45 14.91 6.30
N VAL A 313 -8.32 15.81 5.84
CA VAL A 313 -8.31 16.39 4.49
C VAL A 313 -7.60 17.75 4.53
N HIS A 314 -6.62 17.95 3.64
CA HIS A 314 -5.80 19.16 3.54
C HIS A 314 -6.30 20.13 2.46
N GLY A 315 -7.33 19.73 1.71
CA GLY A 315 -8.04 20.55 0.73
C GLY A 315 -8.11 19.91 -0.65
N TYR A 316 -8.65 20.67 -1.60
CA TYR A 316 -8.84 20.27 -2.98
C TYR A 316 -8.18 21.30 -3.90
N ARG A 317 -7.26 20.86 -4.76
CA ARG A 317 -6.54 21.76 -5.70
C ARG A 317 -6.16 21.01 -6.98
N PRO A 318 -5.89 21.72 -8.09
CA PRO A 318 -5.24 21.14 -9.24
C PRO A 318 -3.91 20.49 -8.86
N LEU A 319 -3.56 19.36 -9.47
CA LEU A 319 -2.33 18.63 -9.13
C LEU A 319 -1.07 19.49 -9.34
N ASN A 320 -1.05 20.32 -10.38
CA ASN A 320 0.07 21.23 -10.69
C ASN A 320 0.27 22.37 -9.65
N GLU A 321 -0.72 22.63 -8.79
CA GLU A 321 -0.57 23.53 -7.64
C GLU A 321 0.04 22.82 -6.41
N MET A 322 0.02 21.48 -6.39
CA MET A 322 0.58 20.68 -5.31
C MET A 322 2.05 20.33 -5.55
N GLY A 323 2.49 20.31 -6.81
CA GLY A 323 3.85 20.06 -7.24
C GLY A 323 3.98 20.14 -8.77
N SER A 324 5.18 19.95 -9.28
CA SER A 324 5.49 19.94 -10.73
C SER A 324 6.19 18.68 -11.21
N GLN A 325 6.70 17.88 -10.27
CA GLN A 325 7.42 16.62 -10.51
C GLN A 325 7.19 15.67 -9.34
N VAL A 326 7.43 14.37 -9.55
CA VAL A 326 7.23 13.31 -8.55
C VAL A 326 7.91 13.64 -7.22
N THR A 327 9.14 14.17 -7.26
CA THR A 327 9.91 14.53 -6.07
C THR A 327 9.21 15.59 -5.21
N ASP A 328 8.46 16.51 -5.81
CA ASP A 328 7.72 17.53 -5.06
C ASP A 328 6.62 16.88 -4.22
N LEU A 329 5.91 15.88 -4.78
CA LEU A 329 4.85 15.15 -4.08
C LEU A 329 5.41 14.24 -2.99
N VAL A 330 6.58 13.64 -3.21
CA VAL A 330 7.29 12.86 -2.17
C VAL A 330 7.74 13.77 -1.03
N ASN A 331 8.32 14.93 -1.32
CA ASN A 331 8.69 15.92 -0.30
C ASN A 331 7.45 16.44 0.45
N ARG A 332 6.35 16.65 -0.27
CA ARG A 332 5.06 17.06 0.29
C ARG A 332 4.49 16.02 1.24
N ALA A 333 4.79 14.73 1.07
CA ALA A 333 4.34 13.68 1.99
C ALA A 333 4.92 13.81 3.40
N GLU A 334 6.07 14.46 3.56
CA GLU A 334 6.60 14.83 4.87
C GLU A 334 5.62 15.73 5.65
N GLY A 335 5.73 15.72 6.98
CA GLY A 335 4.94 16.60 7.83
C GLY A 335 4.36 15.91 9.05
N ARG A 336 3.49 16.65 9.76
CA ARG A 336 2.77 16.14 10.92
C ARG A 336 1.43 15.52 10.51
N GLY A 337 1.12 14.39 11.10
CA GLY A 337 -0.20 13.77 11.09
C GLY A 337 -1.01 14.22 12.30
N ILE A 338 -1.77 13.31 12.88
CA ILE A 338 -2.57 13.58 14.07
C ILE A 338 -1.74 13.46 15.36
N ASN A 339 -2.27 13.97 16.47
CA ASN A 339 -1.66 13.94 17.81
C ASN A 339 -0.20 14.45 17.85
N GLY A 340 0.17 15.34 16.94
CA GLY A 340 1.52 15.90 16.83
C GLY A 340 2.59 14.91 16.35
N ARG A 341 2.25 13.68 15.94
CA ARG A 341 3.19 12.73 15.34
C ARG A 341 3.49 13.09 13.89
N LYS A 342 4.57 12.52 13.33
CA LYS A 342 4.78 12.57 11.88
C LYS A 342 3.69 11.75 11.18
N ARG A 343 3.36 12.09 9.93
CA ARG A 343 2.46 11.26 9.10
C ARG A 343 3.26 10.23 8.31
N GLU A 344 2.62 9.11 7.96
CA GLU A 344 3.19 8.12 7.04
C GLU A 344 3.36 8.73 5.65
N GLY A 345 2.39 9.53 5.23
CA GLY A 345 2.40 10.21 3.96
C GLY A 345 1.06 10.86 3.66
N ILE A 346 0.76 10.96 2.38
CA ILE A 346 -0.48 11.55 1.85
C ILE A 346 -1.05 10.71 0.73
N VAL A 347 -2.38 10.77 0.58
CA VAL A 347 -3.13 10.16 -0.52
C VAL A 347 -3.79 11.27 -1.31
N PHE A 348 -3.69 11.15 -2.64
CA PHE A 348 -4.32 12.02 -3.61
C PHE A 348 -5.46 11.26 -4.27
N LYS A 349 -6.67 11.84 -4.29
CA LYS A 349 -7.83 11.29 -4.97
C LYS A 349 -8.41 12.34 -5.91
N ARG A 350 -8.52 12.05 -7.20
CA ARG A 350 -9.16 12.95 -8.17
C ARG A 350 -10.61 13.19 -7.75
N GLU A 351 -11.12 14.39 -7.96
CA GLU A 351 -12.42 14.83 -7.44
C GLU A 351 -13.60 13.96 -7.93
N ASP A 352 -13.46 13.29 -9.07
CA ASP A 352 -14.45 12.34 -9.59
C ASP A 352 -14.39 10.93 -8.98
N GLY A 353 -13.37 10.64 -8.15
CA GLY A 353 -13.15 9.35 -7.51
C GLY A 353 -12.56 8.26 -8.41
N GLN A 354 -12.18 8.57 -9.65
CA GLN A 354 -11.77 7.56 -10.63
C GLN A 354 -10.26 7.32 -10.70
N PHE A 355 -9.47 8.22 -10.12
CA PHE A 355 -8.02 8.08 -10.09
C PHE A 355 -7.47 8.48 -8.72
N SER A 356 -6.51 7.70 -8.21
CA SER A 356 -5.89 7.96 -6.92
C SER A 356 -4.52 7.34 -6.81
N PHE A 357 -3.68 7.92 -5.97
CA PHE A 357 -2.33 7.45 -5.70
C PHE A 357 -1.85 7.98 -4.34
N LYS A 358 -0.69 7.51 -3.89
CA LYS A 358 -0.09 7.93 -2.61
C LYS A 358 1.35 8.39 -2.79
N ALA A 359 1.77 9.29 -1.92
CA ALA A 359 3.16 9.62 -1.67
C ALA A 359 3.48 9.27 -0.21
N ILE A 360 4.54 8.49 0.02
CA ILE A 360 4.98 8.09 1.35
C ILE A 360 6.17 8.94 1.77
N SER A 361 6.19 9.38 3.03
CA SER A 361 7.31 10.10 3.62
C SER A 361 8.56 9.22 3.65
N ASN A 362 9.67 9.73 3.13
CA ASN A 362 10.95 9.04 3.21
C ASN A 362 11.45 8.97 4.65
N SER A 363 11.15 9.97 5.48
CA SER A 363 11.52 9.93 6.89
C SER A 363 10.72 8.86 7.67
N TYR A 364 9.48 8.59 7.28
CA TYR A 364 8.71 7.45 7.77
C TYR A 364 9.38 6.12 7.37
N LEU A 365 9.67 5.94 6.08
CA LEU A 365 10.24 4.70 5.54
C LEU A 365 11.58 4.35 6.21
N LEU A 366 12.48 5.34 6.34
CA LEU A 366 13.78 5.17 7.01
C LEU A 366 13.65 4.78 8.49
N THR A 367 12.65 5.33 9.19
CA THR A 367 12.46 5.05 10.63
C THR A 367 11.90 3.64 10.87
N HIS A 368 11.07 3.14 9.95
CA HIS A 368 10.37 1.86 10.10
C HIS A 368 11.01 0.71 9.30
N GLY A 369 12.14 0.98 8.63
CA GLY A 369 12.84 0.02 7.80
C GLY A 369 11.96 -0.50 6.68
N GLU A 370 11.22 0.37 5.99
CA GLU A 370 10.39 0.02 4.84
C GLU A 370 11.06 0.31 3.51
#